data_AF-A0A7V8YG37-F1
#
_entry.id   AF-A0A7V8YG37-F1
#
_cell.length_a   1.000
_cell.length_b   1.000
_cell.length_c   1.000
_cell.angle_alpha   90.00
_cell.angle_beta   90.00
_cell.angle_gamma   90.00
#
_symmetry.space_group_name_H-M   'P 1'
#
loop_
_entity.id
_entity.type
_entity.pdbx_description
1 polymer ?
#
loop_
_entity_poly.entity_id
_entity_poly.type
_entity_poly.pdbx_seq_one_letter_code
_entity_poly.pdbx_strand_id
1 'polypeptide(L)'
;MGDILVKGADLADGRITRLRVKIDRLPERVVDREIALKWLNDGHSLVPSPAPGRRLPALQRVEVPDAGVYFRTDNEPVSQDALPDLPPAG
;
A
#
# COMPACT_ATOMS: atom_id res chain seq x y z
N MET A 1 10.86 -9.98 4.35
CA MET A 1 9.59 -9.26 4.05
C MET A 1 8.95 -9.93 2.86
N GLY A 2 7.64 -10.21 2.93
CA GLY A 2 6.91 -10.87 1.85
C GLY A 2 5.88 -9.94 1.24
N ASP A 3 5.75 -9.98 -0.10
CA ASP A 3 4.69 -9.28 -0.82
C ASP A 3 3.33 -9.87 -0.43
N ILE A 4 2.38 -8.99 -0.09
CA ILE A 4 0.99 -9.34 0.14
C ILE A 4 0.22 -8.89 -1.09
N LEU A 5 -0.38 -9.83 -1.82
CA LEU A 5 -1.12 -9.50 -3.04
C LEU A 5 -2.51 -8.99 -2.67
N VAL A 6 -2.87 -7.79 -3.11
CA VAL A 6 -4.22 -7.24 -2.98
C VAL A 6 -5.02 -7.64 -4.22
N LYS A 7 -6.07 -8.45 -4.02
CA LYS A 7 -6.94 -9.00 -5.06
C LYS A 7 -8.23 -8.21 -5.25
N GLY A 8 -8.59 -7.40 -4.26
CA GLY A 8 -9.76 -6.52 -4.32
C GLY A 8 -9.80 -5.59 -3.11
N ALA A 9 -10.58 -4.54 -3.22
CA ALA A 9 -10.80 -3.58 -2.14
C ALA A 9 -12.29 -3.20 -2.10
N ASP A 10 -12.82 -3.09 -0.89
CA ASP A 10 -14.11 -2.44 -0.66
C ASP A 10 -13.86 -0.97 -0.36
N LEU A 11 -14.69 -0.11 -0.96
CA LEU A 11 -14.62 1.34 -0.80
C LEU A 11 -15.88 1.84 -0.09
N ALA A 12 -15.71 2.79 0.83
CA ALA A 12 -16.79 3.63 1.36
C ALA A 12 -16.33 5.09 1.29
N ASP A 13 -17.15 5.98 0.73
CA ASP A 13 -16.82 7.40 0.55
C ASP A 13 -15.46 7.64 -0.13
N GLY A 14 -15.14 6.81 -1.13
CA GLY A 14 -13.86 6.87 -1.85
C GLY A 14 -12.65 6.34 -1.08
N ARG A 15 -12.84 5.76 0.11
CA ARG A 15 -11.77 5.26 0.99
C ARG A 15 -11.82 3.74 1.12
N ILE A 16 -10.66 3.11 1.10
CA ILE A 16 -10.53 1.66 1.31
C ILE A 16 -10.93 1.33 2.75
N THR A 17 -11.93 0.46 2.93
CA THR A 17 -12.36 -0.05 4.23
C THR A 17 -11.88 -1.47 4.48
N ARG A 18 -11.84 -2.31 3.44
CA ARG A 18 -11.38 -3.70 3.52
C ARG A 18 -10.57 -4.07 2.28
N LEU A 19 -9.64 -5.00 2.46
CA LEU A 19 -8.82 -5.56 1.39
C LEU A 19 -9.00 -7.07 1.33
N ARG A 20 -9.26 -7.61 0.13
CA ARG A 20 -9.09 -9.04 -0.14
C ARG A 20 -7.63 -9.28 -0.50
N VAL A 21 -6.94 -10.08 0.31
CA VAL A 21 -5.50 -10.30 0.20
C VAL A 21 -5.15 -11.78 0.04
N LYS A 22 -4.03 -12.04 -0.63
CA LYS A 22 -3.39 -13.35 -0.74
C LYS A 22 -1.94 -13.24 -0.27
N ILE A 23 -1.62 -14.01 0.76
CA ILE A 23 -0.26 -14.18 1.29
C ILE A 23 0.27 -15.50 0.76
N ASP A 24 1.57 -15.57 0.47
CA ASP A 24 2.18 -16.81 -0.05
C ASP A 24 1.85 -18.01 0.86
N ARG A 25 1.44 -19.12 0.23
CA ARG A 25 1.03 -20.39 0.86
C ARG A 25 -0.13 -20.30 1.86
N LEU A 26 -0.83 -19.17 1.94
CA LEU A 26 -2.02 -19.01 2.78
C LEU A 26 -3.27 -18.82 1.92
N PRO A 27 -4.45 -19.24 2.40
CA PRO A 27 -5.70 -18.96 1.73
C PRO A 27 -5.94 -17.45 1.64
N GLU A 28 -6.72 -17.06 0.64
CA GLU A 28 -7.17 -15.67 0.54
C GLU A 28 -8.03 -15.31 1.75
N ARG A 29 -7.89 -14.07 2.22
CA ARG A 29 -8.67 -13.56 3.35
C ARG A 29 -9.01 -12.09 3.15
N VAL A 30 -10.06 -11.64 3.84
CA VAL A 30 -10.40 -10.24 3.93
C VAL A 30 -9.79 -9.68 5.21
N VAL A 31 -9.17 -8.51 5.12
CA VAL A 31 -8.67 -7.77 6.27
C VAL A 31 -9.22 -6.36 6.26
N ASP A 32 -9.47 -5.82 7.45
CA ASP A 32 -9.89 -4.44 7.62
C ASP A 32 -8.72 -3.48 7.40
N ARG A 33 -9.08 -2.22 7.12
CA ARG A 33 -8.15 -1.12 6.90
C ARG A 33 -7.10 -1.02 7.99
N GLU A 34 -7.46 -1.16 9.26
CA GLU A 34 -6.56 -1.00 10.41
C GLU A 34 -5.46 -2.06 10.41
N ILE A 35 -5.79 -3.30 10.06
CA ILE A 35 -4.83 -4.39 9.94
C ILE A 35 -3.87 -4.12 8.77
N ALA A 36 -4.41 -3.72 7.62
CA ALA A 36 -3.61 -3.41 6.45
C ALA A 36 -2.67 -2.21 6.66
N LEU A 37 -3.12 -1.16 7.37
CA LEU A 37 -2.27 -0.03 7.76
C LEU A 37 -1.17 -0.45 8.72
N LYS A 38 -1.47 -1.34 9.68
CA LYS A 38 -0.45 -1.91 10.58
C LYS A 38 0.59 -2.68 9.77
N TRP A 39 0.19 -3.50 8.81
CA TRP A 39 1.15 -4.22 7.96
C TRP A 39 2.05 -3.28 7.15
N LEU A 40 1.51 -2.21 6.58
CA LEU A 40 2.33 -1.19 5.91
C LEU A 40 3.33 -0.55 6.90
N ASN A 41 2.90 -0.28 8.14
CA ASN A 41 3.77 0.25 9.19
C ASN A 41 4.87 -0.74 9.62
N ASP A 42 4.55 -2.03 9.65
CA ASP A 42 5.50 -3.12 9.91
C ASP A 42 6.39 -3.42 8.68
N GLY A 43 6.22 -2.64 7.60
CA GLY A 43 7.02 -2.65 6.38
C GLY A 43 6.66 -3.73 5.35
N HIS A 44 5.47 -4.33 5.46
CA HIS A 44 4.96 -5.21 4.42
C HIS A 44 4.51 -4.43 3.18
N SER A 45 4.84 -4.95 2.00
CA SER A 45 4.36 -4.42 0.72
C SER A 45 2.97 -4.97 0.40
N LEU A 46 1.98 -4.09 0.26
CA LEU A 46 0.65 -4.45 -0.27
C LEU A 46 0.62 -4.17 -1.78
N VAL A 47 0.68 -5.21 -2.61
CA VAL A 47 0.83 -5.09 -4.06
C VAL A 47 -0.49 -5.43 -4.76
N PRO A 48 -1.18 -4.46 -5.40
CA PRO A 48 -2.38 -4.77 -6.16
C PRO A 48 -2.08 -5.69 -7.35
N SER A 49 -2.86 -6.76 -7.45
CA SER A 49 -2.78 -7.78 -8.50
C SER A 49 -4.19 -8.11 -9.00
N PRO A 50 -4.82 -7.20 -9.77
CA PRO A 50 -6.18 -7.35 -10.27
C PRO A 50 -6.32 -8.47 -11.31
N ALA A 51 -5.22 -8.88 -11.95
CA ALA A 51 -5.16 -10.01 -12.87
C ALA A 51 -3.89 -10.83 -12.64
N PRO A 52 -3.88 -12.13 -13.00
CA PRO A 52 -2.66 -12.93 -13.03
C PRO A 52 -1.60 -12.26 -13.92
N GLY A 53 -0.38 -12.09 -13.40
CA GLY A 53 0.74 -11.53 -14.16
C GLY A 53 0.84 -10.00 -14.22
N ARG A 54 -0.21 -9.24 -13.87
CA ARG A 54 -0.15 -7.76 -13.79
C ARG A 54 -0.06 -7.31 -12.35
N ARG A 55 1.15 -6.91 -11.93
CA ARG A 55 1.39 -6.22 -10.65
C ARG A 55 1.30 -4.71 -10.89
N LEU A 56 0.51 -4.04 -10.08
CA LEU A 56 0.50 -2.58 -9.99
C LEU A 56 1.46 -2.14 -8.88
N PRO A 57 1.92 -0.88 -8.86
CA PRO A 57 2.75 -0.39 -7.77
C PRO A 57 2.03 -0.53 -6.43
N ALA A 58 2.83 -0.70 -5.37
CA ALA A 58 2.32 -1.02 -4.05
C ALA A 58 1.45 0.12 -3.48
N LEU A 59 0.52 -0.24 -2.60
CA LEU A 59 -0.20 0.74 -1.79
C LEU A 59 0.77 1.39 -0.83
N GLN A 60 0.67 2.70 -0.70
CA GLN A 60 1.49 3.46 0.24
C GLN A 60 0.64 3.94 1.42
N ARG A 61 1.24 3.97 2.61
CA ARG A 61 0.66 4.62 3.77
C ARG A 61 1.01 6.11 3.70
N VAL A 62 0.00 6.97 3.72
CA VAL A 62 0.19 8.42 3.75
C VAL A 62 -0.48 9.01 4.99
N GLU A 63 0.18 9.96 5.63
CA GLU A 63 -0.39 10.75 6.72
C GLU A 63 -0.76 12.12 6.17
N VAL A 64 -2.05 12.47 6.26
CA VAL A 64 -2.54 13.78 5.87
C VAL A 64 -2.82 14.58 7.15
N PRO A 65 -2.15 15.73 7.34
CA PRO A 65 -2.41 16.60 8.50
C PRO A 65 -3.91 16.87 8.64
N ASP A 66 -4.42 16.79 9.88
CA ASP A 66 -5.83 17.02 10.25
C ASP A 66 -6.88 16.06 9.65
N ALA A 67 -6.49 15.21 8.69
CA ALA A 67 -7.39 14.25 8.06
C ALA A 67 -7.09 12.79 8.46
N GLY A 68 -5.87 12.45 8.88
CA GLY A 68 -5.49 11.12 9.36
C GLY A 68 -4.70 10.29 8.33
N VAL A 69 -4.68 8.96 8.52
CA VAL A 69 -3.84 8.03 7.75
C VAL A 69 -4.64 7.40 6.60
N TYR A 70 -4.07 7.30 5.40
CA TYR A 70 -4.76 6.76 4.22
C TYR A 70 -3.88 5.82 3.40
N PHE A 71 -4.52 5.10 2.48
CA PHE A 71 -3.85 4.40 1.39
C PHE A 71 -3.77 5.32 0.18
N ARG A 72 -2.57 5.48 -0.37
CA ARG A 72 -2.35 6.10 -1.69
C ARG A 72 -2.19 5.01 -2.75
N THR A 73 -2.82 5.23 -3.91
CA THR A 73 -2.93 4.24 -5.00
C THR A 73 -2.31 4.71 -6.33
N ASP A 74 -2.09 6.01 -6.50
CA ASP A 74 -1.56 6.62 -7.73
C ASP A 74 -0.04 6.46 -7.90
N ASN A 75 0.70 6.37 -6.78
CA ASN A 75 2.17 6.43 -6.72
C ASN A 75 2.77 7.65 -7.46
N GLU A 76 2.06 8.80 -7.54
CA GLU A 76 2.60 10.02 -8.16
C GLU A 76 3.67 10.66 -7.27
N PRO A 77 4.91 10.88 -7.73
CA PRO A 77 5.99 11.37 -6.86
C PRO A 77 5.58 12.66 -6.17
N VAL A 78 5.60 12.64 -4.83
CA VAL A 78 5.37 13.84 -4.02
C VAL A 78 6.69 14.42 -3.55
N SER A 79 6.70 15.67 -3.10
CA SER A 79 7.91 16.34 -2.60
C SER A 79 8.63 15.57 -1.48
N GLN A 80 7.91 14.75 -0.72
CA GLN A 80 8.45 13.90 0.34
C GLN A 80 9.19 12.66 -0.17
N ASP A 81 9.02 12.30 -1.44
CA ASP A 81 9.70 11.17 -2.09
C ASP A 81 11.11 11.57 -2.60
N ALA A 82 11.45 12.87 -2.56
CA ALA A 82 12.75 13.36 -3.00
C ALA A 82 13.85 12.87 -2.04
N LEU A 83 14.82 12.12 -2.58
CA LEU A 83 16.05 11.84 -1.86
C LEU A 83 16.82 13.15 -1.64
N PRO A 84 17.53 13.31 -0.51
CA PRO A 84 18.42 14.45 -0.34
C PRO A 84 19.45 14.46 -1.46
N ASP A 85 19.82 15.65 -1.93
CA ASP A 85 20.87 15.80 -2.92
C ASP A 85 22.14 15.08 -2.44
N LEU A 86 22.69 14.21 -3.29
CA LEU A 86 23.97 13.57 -3.01
C LEU A 86 25.06 14.66 -3.05
N PRO A 87 26.01 14.67 -2.11
CA PRO A 87 27.16 15.56 -2.21
C PRO A 87 27.92 15.27 -3.52
N PRO A 88 28.55 16.28 -4.15
CA PRO A 88 29.31 16.09 -5.36
C PRO A 88 30.38 15.02 -5.14
N ALA A 89 30.49 14.07 -6.07
CA ALA A 89 31.58 13.11 -6.06
C ALA A 89 32.90 13.89 -6.17
N GLY A 90 33.72 13.80 -5.12
CA GLY A 90 35.06 14.40 -5.07
C GLY A 90 36.07 13.69 -5.95
#